data_AF-A0A2L1GF23-F1
#
_entry.id   AF-A0A2L1GF23-F1
#
_cell.length_a   1.000
_cell.length_b   1.000
_cell.length_c   1.000
_cell.angle_alpha   90.00
_cell.angle_beta   90.00
_cell.angle_gamma   90.00
#
_symmetry.space_group_name_H-M   'P 1'
#
loop_
_entity.id
_entity.type
_entity.pdbx_description
1 polymer ?
#
loop_
_entity_poly.entity_id
_entity_poly.type
_entity_poly.pdbx_seq_one_letter_code
_entity_poly.pdbx_strand_id
1 'polypeptide(L)'
;KYIWLAMKHGTTCSSGSGDNGDGSVTGSGSSCDDIPTIDLIPQYLRFLQEWVEHFCEQRQGKVKDVIENCNSCKNNLGKTEINEKCKIACKSKCDAYKNFIENCTGGDGTAGSSWVKRWYQIYMRYSKYIEDAK
;
A
#
# COMPACT_ATOMS: atom_id res chain seq x y z
N LYS A 1 5.26 17.76 23.61
CA LYS A 1 5.83 16.74 24.54
C LYS A 1 4.75 15.98 25.32
N TYR A 2 3.86 16.65 26.07
CA TYR A 2 2.82 15.97 26.86
C TYR A 2 1.76 15.24 26.03
N ILE A 3 1.35 15.79 24.88
CA ILE A 3 0.42 15.15 23.94
C ILE A 3 1.00 13.82 23.42
N TRP A 4 2.25 13.83 22.94
CA TRP A 4 2.95 12.62 22.48
C TRP A 4 3.07 11.55 23.58
N LEU A 5 3.42 11.96 24.80
CA LEU A 5 3.52 11.04 25.93
C LEU A 5 2.17 10.35 26.22
N ALA A 6 1.07 11.11 26.20
CA ALA A 6 -0.28 10.56 26.36
C ALA A 6 -0.66 9.59 25.23
N MET A 7 -0.32 9.91 23.98
CA MET A 7 -0.54 9.02 22.82
C MET A 7 0.21 7.69 22.99
N LYS A 8 1.47 7.73 23.42
CA LYS A 8 2.27 6.51 23.69
C LYS A 8 1.65 5.64 24.79
N HIS A 9 1.07 6.24 25.84
CA HIS A 9 0.40 5.49 26.89
C HIS A 9 -0.93 4.87 26.45
N GLY A 10 -1.61 5.46 25.46
CA GLY A 10 -2.86 4.95 24.90
C GLY A 10 -2.68 3.82 23.88
N THR A 11 -1.49 3.68 23.32
CA THR A 11 -1.13 2.62 22.37
C THR A 11 -0.24 1.59 23.06
N THR A 12 -0.49 0.28 22.93
CA THR A 12 0.48 -0.76 23.30
C THR A 12 1.65 -0.76 22.32
N CYS A 13 2.52 0.25 22.43
CA CYS A 13 3.84 0.19 21.83
C CYS A 13 4.63 -0.88 22.59
N SER A 14 4.59 -2.12 22.09
CA SER A 14 5.42 -3.19 22.61
C SER A 14 6.89 -2.87 22.32
N SER A 15 7.56 -2.28 23.30
CA SER A 15 9.00 -2.46 23.47
C SER A 15 9.24 -3.97 23.50
N GLY A 16 9.92 -4.51 22.49
CA GLY A 16 9.94 -5.94 22.20
C GLY A 16 10.27 -6.84 23.41
N SER A 17 9.64 -8.00 23.45
CA SER A 17 10.14 -9.19 24.14
C SER A 17 9.53 -10.43 23.49
N GLY A 18 10.37 -11.24 22.84
CA GLY A 18 9.94 -12.50 22.20
C GLY A 18 10.82 -13.08 21.09
N ASP A 19 12.14 -13.15 21.31
CA ASP A 19 13.09 -14.21 20.90
C ASP A 19 13.36 -14.64 19.44
N ASN A 20 14.65 -14.42 19.10
CA ASN A 20 15.63 -15.27 18.39
C ASN A 20 15.47 -15.63 16.90
N GLY A 21 16.30 -15.02 16.04
CA GLY A 21 16.67 -15.59 14.74
C GLY A 21 17.23 -14.62 13.70
N ASP A 22 18.55 -14.39 13.75
CA ASP A 22 19.48 -14.15 12.63
C ASP A 22 19.32 -12.95 11.67
N GLY A 23 20.46 -12.29 11.37
CA GLY A 23 20.66 -11.58 10.11
C GLY A 23 20.35 -10.07 10.06
N SER A 24 21.23 -9.26 10.65
CA SER A 24 21.56 -7.87 10.30
C SER A 24 20.85 -7.26 9.06
N VAL A 25 19.89 -6.36 9.31
CA VAL A 25 19.64 -5.18 8.46
C VAL A 25 19.69 -3.95 9.36
N THR A 26 20.82 -3.27 9.33
CA THR A 26 20.99 -1.90 9.84
C THR A 26 20.07 -0.98 9.04
N GLY A 27 18.95 -0.54 9.62
CA GLY A 27 18.09 0.43 8.92
C GLY A 27 16.72 0.76 9.49
N SER A 28 16.32 0.30 10.67
CA SER A 28 15.10 0.85 11.29
C SER A 28 15.16 0.70 12.81
N GLY A 29 15.50 1.79 13.49
CA GLY A 29 15.32 1.91 14.93
C GLY A 29 13.83 1.84 15.26
N SER A 30 13.48 1.25 16.40
CA SER A 30 12.12 1.19 16.91
C SER A 30 11.50 2.60 16.96
N SER A 31 10.64 2.92 15.99
CA SER A 31 10.20 4.27 15.59
C SER A 31 9.19 4.94 16.54
N CYS A 32 8.93 4.37 17.72
CA CYS A 32 7.87 4.85 18.61
C CYS A 32 8.40 5.82 19.69
N ASP A 33 9.71 5.92 19.88
CA ASP A 33 10.28 6.68 20.99
C ASP A 33 10.44 8.17 20.70
N ASP A 34 10.74 8.52 19.45
CA ASP A 34 10.97 9.90 19.02
C ASP A 34 9.67 10.62 18.67
N ILE A 35 9.59 11.91 19.02
CA ILE A 35 8.54 12.78 18.47
C ILE A 35 8.75 12.81 16.95
N PRO A 36 7.76 12.38 16.15
CA PRO A 36 7.90 12.43 14.72
C PRO A 36 7.99 13.90 14.28
N THR A 37 8.97 14.23 13.44
CA THR A 37 9.12 15.55 12.81
C THR A 37 8.06 15.84 11.74
N ILE A 38 7.05 14.97 11.63
CA ILE A 38 5.93 15.05 10.68
C ILE A 38 5.13 16.36 10.81
N ASP A 39 5.15 17.02 11.97
CA ASP A 39 4.49 18.30 12.18
C ASP A 39 5.08 19.43 11.30
N LEU A 40 6.32 19.26 10.82
CA LEU A 40 6.98 20.19 9.89
C LEU A 40 6.55 19.99 8.42
N ILE A 41 5.89 18.87 8.12
CA ILE A 41 5.42 18.54 6.77
C ILE A 41 3.99 19.07 6.60
N PRO A 42 3.66 19.83 5.54
CA PRO A 42 2.29 20.27 5.29
C PRO A 42 1.28 19.12 5.35
N GLN A 43 0.14 19.36 6.01
CA GLN A 43 -0.88 18.32 6.26
C GLN A 43 -1.35 17.61 4.97
N TYR A 44 -1.41 18.35 3.85
CA TYR A 44 -1.73 17.77 2.54
C TYR A 44 -0.76 16.65 2.12
N LEU A 45 0.53 16.83 2.37
CA LEU A 45 1.55 15.82 2.04
C LEU A 45 1.49 14.62 2.98
N ARG A 46 1.14 14.83 4.25
CA ARG A 46 0.91 13.71 5.19
C ARG A 46 -0.27 12.85 4.76
N PHE A 47 -1.40 13.46 4.42
CA PHE A 47 -2.56 12.71 3.91
C PHE A 47 -2.26 12.03 2.57
N LEU A 48 -1.42 12.63 1.72
CA LEU A 48 -0.97 11.98 0.49
C LEU A 48 -0.11 10.74 0.80
N GLN A 49 0.81 10.84 1.76
CA GLN A 49 1.64 9.71 2.18
C GLN A 49 0.77 8.57 2.73
N GLU A 50 -0.13 8.86 3.67
CA GLU A 50 -1.06 7.87 4.23
C GLU A 50 -1.92 7.22 3.13
N TRP A 51 -2.41 8.01 2.17
CA TRP A 51 -3.18 7.50 1.05
C TRP A 51 -2.37 6.58 0.13
N VAL A 52 -1.10 6.92 -0.13
CA VAL A 52 -0.19 6.07 -0.92
C VAL A 52 0.17 4.80 -0.17
N GLU A 53 0.43 4.86 1.14
CA GLU A 53 0.70 3.69 1.97
C GLU A 53 -0.50 2.73 1.95
N HIS A 54 -1.72 3.25 2.16
CA HIS A 54 -2.95 2.46 2.11
C HIS A 54 -3.21 1.84 0.74
N PHE A 55 -2.93 2.57 -0.35
CA PHE A 55 -2.99 2.02 -1.70
C PHE A 55 -1.99 0.87 -1.90
N CYS A 56 -0.73 1.09 -1.50
CA CYS A 56 0.35 0.15 -1.70
C CYS A 56 0.11 -1.17 -0.95
N GLU A 57 -0.41 -1.10 0.27
CA GLU A 57 -0.75 -2.29 1.07
C GLU A 57 -1.82 -3.14 0.36
N GLN A 58 -2.92 -2.52 -0.06
CA GLN A 58 -3.99 -3.23 -0.80
C GLN A 58 -3.47 -3.77 -2.13
N ARG A 59 -2.69 -2.97 -2.86
CA ARG A 59 -2.08 -3.36 -4.13
C ARG A 59 -1.17 -4.57 -3.96
N GLN A 60 -0.35 -4.61 -2.91
CA GLN A 60 0.57 -5.72 -2.65
C GLN A 60 -0.20 -7.04 -2.50
N GLY A 61 -1.31 -7.04 -1.74
CA GLY A 61 -2.17 -8.21 -1.59
C GLY A 61 -2.73 -8.69 -2.95
N LYS A 62 -3.27 -7.78 -3.76
CA LYS A 62 -3.84 -8.13 -5.07
C LYS A 62 -2.79 -8.59 -6.08
N VAL A 63 -1.61 -7.98 -6.09
CA VAL A 63 -0.51 -8.36 -7.00
C VAL A 63 0.07 -9.71 -6.62
N LYS A 64 0.17 -10.03 -5.32
CA LYS A 64 0.60 -11.36 -4.86
C LYS A 64 -0.29 -12.46 -5.43
N ASP A 65 -1.61 -12.31 -5.36
CA ASP A 65 -2.56 -13.24 -5.96
C ASP A 65 -2.33 -13.43 -7.46
N VAL A 66 -2.11 -12.34 -8.20
CA VAL A 66 -1.84 -12.39 -9.64
C VAL A 66 -0.54 -13.16 -9.91
N ILE A 67 0.53 -12.84 -9.19
CA ILE A 67 1.84 -13.47 -9.36
C ILE A 67 1.76 -14.97 -9.09
N GLU A 68 1.13 -15.41 -8.00
CA GLU A 68 0.98 -16.82 -7.65
C GLU A 68 0.21 -17.61 -8.73
N ASN A 69 -0.91 -17.04 -9.21
CA ASN A 69 -1.76 -17.70 -10.20
C ASN A 69 -1.17 -17.66 -11.62
N CYS A 70 -0.39 -16.65 -11.97
CA CYS A 70 0.21 -16.53 -13.30
C CYS A 70 1.58 -17.20 -13.42
N ASN A 71 2.41 -17.19 -12.38
CA ASN A 71 3.73 -17.84 -12.42
C ASN A 71 3.64 -19.36 -12.47
N SER A 72 2.61 -19.94 -11.84
CA SER A 72 2.32 -21.38 -11.95
C SER A 72 2.08 -21.81 -13.41
N CYS A 73 1.69 -20.90 -14.30
CA CYS A 73 1.52 -21.19 -15.73
C CYS A 73 2.86 -21.20 -16.47
N LYS A 74 3.81 -20.35 -16.07
CA LYS A 74 5.13 -20.25 -16.71
C LYS A 74 5.99 -21.49 -16.47
N ASN A 75 5.85 -22.13 -15.31
CA ASN A 75 6.65 -23.30 -14.93
C ASN A 75 6.08 -24.64 -15.44
N ASN A 76 4.88 -24.66 -16.03
CA ASN A 76 4.21 -25.86 -16.54
C ASN A 76 4.18 -25.92 -18.08
N LEU A 77 5.22 -25.42 -18.74
CA LEU A 77 5.43 -25.53 -20.19
C LEU A 77 5.61 -27.00 -20.59
N GLY A 78 4.52 -27.72 -20.86
CA GLY A 78 4.56 -29.10 -21.34
C GLY A 78 3.27 -29.91 -21.19
N LYS A 79 2.33 -29.50 -20.32
CA LYS A 79 1.02 -30.16 -20.17
C LYS A 79 -0.10 -29.24 -20.68
N THR A 80 -0.66 -29.56 -21.85
CA THR A 80 -1.65 -28.74 -22.58
C THR A 80 -2.89 -28.40 -21.76
N GLU A 81 -3.48 -29.36 -21.02
CA GLU A 81 -4.67 -29.11 -20.18
C GLU A 81 -4.39 -28.25 -18.94
N ILE A 82 -3.20 -28.38 -18.34
CA ILE A 82 -2.79 -27.56 -17.18
C ILE A 82 -2.60 -26.10 -17.61
N ASN A 83 -2.15 -25.90 -18.85
CA ASN A 83 -1.87 -24.58 -19.40
C ASN A 83 -3.17 -23.75 -19.60
N GLU A 84 -4.27 -24.36 -20.06
CA GLU A 84 -5.54 -23.64 -20.25
C GLU A 84 -6.23 -23.24 -18.94
N LYS A 85 -6.36 -24.17 -17.98
CA LYS A 85 -6.95 -23.85 -16.66
C LYS A 85 -6.15 -22.75 -15.96
N CYS A 86 -4.83 -22.80 -16.06
CA CYS A 86 -3.95 -21.79 -15.49
C CYS A 86 -4.12 -20.42 -16.17
N LYS A 87 -4.21 -20.37 -17.51
CA LYS A 87 -4.50 -19.13 -18.25
C LYS A 87 -5.81 -18.48 -17.81
N ILE A 88 -6.86 -19.29 -17.61
CA ILE A 88 -8.16 -18.80 -17.12
C ILE A 88 -8.03 -18.21 -15.71
N ALA A 89 -7.36 -18.92 -14.79
CA ALA A 89 -7.16 -18.46 -13.41
C ALA A 89 -6.32 -17.17 -13.36
N CYS A 90 -5.21 -17.13 -14.10
CA CYS A 90 -4.37 -15.93 -14.22
C CYS A 90 -5.16 -14.75 -14.77
N LYS A 91 -5.92 -14.94 -15.86
CA LYS A 91 -6.76 -13.89 -16.44
C LYS A 91 -7.79 -13.38 -15.45
N SER A 92 -8.47 -14.27 -14.72
CA SER A 92 -9.44 -13.90 -13.69
C SER A 92 -8.82 -13.02 -12.59
N LYS A 93 -7.61 -13.34 -12.13
CA LYS A 93 -6.89 -12.52 -11.15
C LYS A 93 -6.43 -11.18 -11.73
N CYS A 94 -5.95 -11.15 -12.96
CA CYS A 94 -5.62 -9.91 -13.67
C CYS A 94 -6.85 -9.00 -13.83
N ASP A 95 -8.00 -9.57 -14.20
CA ASP A 95 -9.26 -8.84 -14.35
C ASP A 95 -9.74 -8.31 -13.00
N ALA A 96 -9.60 -9.09 -11.92
CA ALA A 96 -9.90 -8.63 -10.57
C ALA A 96 -8.97 -7.46 -10.14
N TYR A 97 -7.68 -7.52 -10.47
CA TYR A 97 -6.76 -6.41 -10.24
C TYR A 97 -7.12 -5.17 -11.05
N LYS A 98 -7.45 -5.34 -12.34
CA LYS A 98 -7.90 -4.25 -13.20
C LYS A 98 -9.16 -3.58 -12.63
N ASN A 99 -10.13 -4.39 -12.21
CA ASN A 99 -11.34 -3.92 -11.56
C ASN A 99 -11.04 -3.17 -10.25
N PHE A 100 -10.08 -3.62 -9.46
CA PHE A 100 -9.64 -2.90 -8.25
C PHE A 100 -9.09 -1.51 -8.58
N ILE A 101 -8.36 -1.33 -9.68
CA ILE A 101 -7.80 -0.03 -10.08
C ILE A 101 -8.86 0.89 -10.71
N GLU A 102 -9.71 0.33 -11.57
CA GLU A 102 -10.59 1.10 -12.46
C GLU A 102 -12.00 1.33 -11.91
N ASN A 103 -12.53 0.41 -11.10
CA ASN A 103 -13.91 0.52 -10.62
C ASN A 103 -13.99 1.23 -9.27
N CYS A 104 -15.16 1.84 -9.03
CA CYS A 104 -15.49 2.46 -7.76
C CYS A 104 -16.01 1.41 -6.78
N THR A 105 -15.13 0.82 -5.97
CA THR A 105 -15.54 -0.03 -4.85
C THR A 105 -15.51 0.78 -3.57
N GLY A 106 -16.68 1.09 -2.99
CA GLY A 106 -16.74 1.73 -1.68
C GLY A 106 -16.03 0.88 -0.63
N GLY A 107 -15.20 1.49 0.22
CA GLY A 107 -14.50 0.82 1.33
C GLY A 107 -12.98 0.67 1.19
N ASP A 108 -12.38 1.16 0.10
CA ASP A 108 -10.93 1.07 -0.18
C ASP A 108 -10.17 2.39 0.08
N GLY A 109 -10.83 3.40 0.64
CA GLY A 109 -10.25 4.73 0.90
C GLY A 109 -10.36 5.72 -0.27
N THR A 110 -11.03 5.36 -1.37
CA THR A 110 -11.21 6.24 -2.55
C THR A 110 -12.46 7.11 -2.51
N ALA A 111 -13.22 7.08 -1.40
CA ALA A 111 -14.50 7.79 -1.24
C ALA A 111 -15.50 7.51 -2.39
N GLY A 112 -15.54 6.27 -2.88
CA GLY A 112 -16.47 5.85 -3.94
C GLY A 112 -16.07 6.31 -5.35
N SER A 113 -14.79 6.66 -5.55
CA SER A 113 -14.21 6.95 -6.86
C SER A 113 -13.19 5.88 -7.24
N SER A 114 -12.76 5.77 -8.50
CA SER A 114 -11.66 4.86 -8.83
C SER A 114 -10.32 5.42 -8.35
N TRP A 115 -9.35 4.55 -8.08
CA TRP A 115 -7.98 4.95 -7.71
C TRP A 115 -7.37 5.90 -8.74
N VAL A 116 -7.58 5.62 -10.03
CA VAL A 116 -7.10 6.46 -11.15
C VAL A 116 -7.71 7.86 -11.07
N LYS A 117 -9.02 7.96 -10.86
CA LYS A 117 -9.72 9.25 -10.79
C LYS A 117 -9.25 10.06 -9.58
N ARG A 118 -9.07 9.41 -8.42
CA ARG A 118 -8.60 10.07 -7.20
C ARG A 118 -7.16 10.56 -7.35
N TRP A 119 -6.28 9.74 -7.91
CA TRP A 119 -4.90 10.12 -8.20
C TRP A 119 -4.83 11.35 -9.10
N TYR A 120 -5.63 11.39 -10.16
CA TYR A 120 -5.68 12.56 -11.06
C TYR A 120 -6.08 13.84 -10.33
N GLN A 121 -7.08 13.78 -9.43
CA GLN A 121 -7.48 14.93 -8.61
C GLN A 121 -6.36 15.40 -7.68
N ILE A 122 -5.67 14.47 -7.04
CA ILE A 122 -4.51 14.75 -6.18
C ILE A 122 -3.42 15.43 -7.01
N TYR A 123 -3.05 14.85 -8.15
CA TYR A 123 -2.03 15.39 -9.05
C TYR A 123 -2.34 16.83 -9.50
N MET A 124 -3.57 17.09 -9.92
CA MET A 124 -4.00 18.44 -10.34
C MET A 124 -3.87 19.46 -9.20
N ARG A 125 -4.29 19.08 -8.00
CA ARG A 125 -4.20 19.96 -6.81
C ARG A 125 -2.76 20.20 -6.40
N TYR A 126 -1.93 19.16 -6.38
CA TYR A 126 -0.50 19.29 -6.08
C TYR A 126 0.20 20.18 -7.11
N SER A 127 -0.06 19.97 -8.40
CA SER A 127 0.49 20.80 -9.48
C SER A 127 0.11 22.27 -9.31
N LYS A 128 -1.15 22.56 -8.95
CA LYS A 128 -1.59 23.92 -8.65
C LYS A 128 -0.78 24.54 -7.49
N TYR A 129 -0.54 23.80 -6.41
CA TYR A 129 0.27 24.31 -5.29
C TYR A 129 1.72 24.61 -5.69
N ILE A 130 2.29 23.82 -6.61
CA ILE A 130 3.63 24.08 -7.15
C ILE A 130 3.63 25.35 -7.99
N GLU A 131 2.60 25.60 -8.81
CA GLU A 131 2.49 26.84 -9.57
C GLU A 131 2.24 28.07 -8.68
N ASP A 132 1.35 27.97 -7.68
CA ASP A 132 1.04 29.06 -6.75
C ASP A 132 2.24 29.43 -5.85
N ALA A 133 3.22 28.54 -5.70
CA ALA A 133 4.43 28.73 -4.90
C ALA A 133 5.62 29.32 -5.69
N LYS A 134 5.48 29.49 -7.02
CA LYS A 134 6.48 30.17 -7.86
C LYS A 134 6.32 31.68 -7.76
#